data_AF-A0A444RIF9-F1
#
_entry.id   AF-A0A444RIF9-F1
#
_cell.length_a   1.000
_cell.length_b   1.000
_cell.length_c   1.000
_cell.angle_alpha   90.00
_cell.angle_beta   90.00
_cell.angle_gamma   90.00
#
_symmetry.space_group_name_H-M   'P 1'
#
loop_
_entity.id
_entity.type
_entity.pdbx_description
1 polymer ?
#
loop_
_entity_poly.entity_id
_entity_poly.type
_entity_poly.pdbx_seq_one_letter_code
_entity_poly.pdbx_strand_id
1 'polypeptide(L)'
;MTLLSVAEIETLPDGVDIDGNWIFDGENVVERVRAADELKTMAESRRTERLNSARQQLVISQTKLLRGRILSEDEQSALDAWLDYIDAVNALDFNTITDKATFDAIAWPTEPV
;
A
#
# COMPACT_ATOMS: atom_id res chain seq x y z
N MET A 1 26.80 4.16 -10.53
CA MET A 1 26.77 5.37 -11.37
C MET A 1 25.43 5.36 -12.08
N THR A 2 24.45 6.11 -11.58
CA THR A 2 23.16 6.24 -12.27
C THR A 2 23.32 7.34 -13.31
N LEU A 3 23.11 7.02 -14.58
CA LEU A 3 23.09 8.03 -15.64
C LEU A 3 21.74 8.75 -15.57
N LEU A 4 21.79 10.06 -15.34
CA LEU A 4 20.63 10.95 -15.44
C LEU A 4 20.70 11.61 -16.81
N SER A 5 19.65 11.47 -17.61
CA SER A 5 19.47 12.19 -18.87
C SER A 5 18.38 13.24 -18.71
N VAL A 6 18.54 14.35 -19.43
CA VAL A 6 17.54 15.42 -19.51
C VAL A 6 17.07 15.50 -20.96
N ALA A 7 15.74 15.52 -21.15
CA ALA A 7 15.10 15.72 -22.44
C ALA A 7 14.19 16.95 -22.33
N GLU A 8 14.20 17.80 -23.35
CA GLU A 8 13.30 18.95 -23.48
C GLU A 8 12.15 18.54 -24.40
N ILE A 9 10.91 18.78 -23.97
CA ILE A 9 9.70 18.45 -24.74
C ILE A 9 8.79 19.67 -24.79
N GLU A 10 8.05 19.83 -25.88
CA GLU A 10 7.16 20.98 -26.04
C GLU A 10 5.89 20.87 -25.18
N THR A 11 5.34 19.66 -25.02
CA THR A 11 4.08 19.42 -24.31
C THR A 11 4.09 18.11 -23.54
N LEU A 12 3.60 18.14 -22.30
CA LEU A 12 3.39 16.94 -21.49
C LEU A 12 2.00 16.36 -21.74
N PRO A 13 1.85 15.02 -21.73
CA PRO A 13 0.55 14.39 -21.60
C PRO A 13 -0.21 14.86 -20.35
N ASP A 14 -1.53 14.82 -20.41
CA ASP A 14 -2.37 15.10 -19.24
C ASP A 14 -2.09 14.07 -18.13
N GLY A 15 -1.94 14.55 -16.89
CA GLY A 15 -1.76 13.70 -15.72
C GLY A 15 -0.33 13.19 -15.48
N VAL A 16 0.68 13.74 -16.19
CA VAL A 16 2.09 13.45 -15.86
C VAL A 16 2.40 13.84 -14.42
N ASP A 17 3.06 12.92 -13.71
CA ASP A 17 3.55 13.08 -12.34
C ASP A 17 5.06 12.78 -12.27
N ILE A 18 5.64 12.93 -11.07
CA ILE A 18 7.05 12.61 -10.77
C ILE A 18 7.19 11.33 -9.95
N ASP A 19 6.14 10.51 -9.85
CA ASP A 19 6.08 9.31 -9.01
C ASP A 19 6.68 8.07 -9.72
N GLY A 20 7.39 8.29 -10.82
CA GLY A 20 8.00 7.24 -11.62
C GLY A 20 7.00 6.43 -12.45
N ASN A 21 5.79 6.96 -12.65
CA ASN A 21 4.76 6.40 -13.53
C ASN A 21 4.99 6.75 -15.01
N TRP A 22 5.95 7.60 -15.33
CA TRP A 22 6.17 8.12 -16.69
C TRP A 22 7.63 7.97 -17.09
N ILE A 23 7.88 7.64 -18.36
CA ILE A 23 9.22 7.51 -18.96
C ILE A 23 9.28 8.22 -20.30
N PHE A 24 10.47 8.69 -20.67
CA PHE A 24 10.74 9.15 -22.03
C PHE A 24 11.16 7.95 -22.89
N ASP A 25 10.44 7.66 -23.97
CA ASP A 25 10.71 6.52 -24.86
C ASP A 25 11.75 6.84 -25.97
N GLY A 26 12.28 8.06 -25.97
CA GLY A 26 13.19 8.58 -27.00
C GLY A 26 12.56 9.68 -27.84
N GLU A 27 11.23 9.76 -27.86
CA GLU A 27 10.49 10.76 -28.62
C GLU A 27 9.39 11.43 -27.79
N ASN A 28 8.67 10.65 -26.96
CA ASN A 28 7.54 11.11 -26.17
C ASN A 28 7.68 10.72 -24.70
N VAL A 29 7.02 11.47 -23.82
CA VAL A 29 6.76 11.04 -22.44
C VAL A 29 5.53 10.14 -22.46
N VAL A 30 5.69 8.89 -22.04
CA VAL A 30 4.64 7.86 -22.03
C VAL A 30 4.49 7.27 -20.64
N GLU A 31 3.29 6.79 -20.32
CA GLU A 31 3.06 6.08 -19.07
C GLU A 31 3.89 4.79 -19.07
N ARG A 32 4.65 4.57 -18.00
CA ARG A 32 5.53 3.43 -17.84
C ARG A 32 4.70 2.18 -17.61
N VAL A 33 4.85 1.22 -18.51
CA VAL A 33 4.34 -0.13 -18.29
C VAL A 33 5.23 -0.83 -17.25
N ARG A 34 4.73 -0.97 -16.02
CA ARG A 34 5.42 -1.74 -14.97
C ARG A 34 5.24 -3.24 -15.19
N ALA A 35 6.30 -4.00 -14.91
CA ALA A 35 6.22 -5.45 -14.90
C ALA A 35 5.36 -5.96 -13.74
N ALA A 36 4.72 -7.11 -13.90
CA ALA A 36 3.87 -7.72 -12.87
C ALA A 36 4.60 -7.88 -11.52
N ASP A 37 5.87 -8.29 -11.53
CA ASP A 37 6.66 -8.46 -10.30
C ASP A 37 6.94 -7.15 -9.56
N GLU A 38 7.11 -6.03 -10.30
CA GLU A 38 7.24 -4.69 -9.70
C GLU A 38 5.93 -4.29 -9.02
N LEU A 39 4.79 -4.51 -9.68
CA LEU A 39 3.47 -4.22 -9.11
C LEU A 39 3.18 -5.07 -7.86
N LYS A 40 3.56 -6.36 -7.87
CA LYS A 40 3.47 -7.23 -6.70
C LYS A 40 4.32 -6.72 -5.54
N THR A 41 5.54 -6.27 -5.83
CA THR A 41 6.43 -5.68 -4.81
C THR A 41 5.82 -4.41 -4.21
N MET A 42 5.21 -3.55 -5.03
CA MET A 42 4.49 -2.37 -4.56
C MET A 42 3.29 -2.74 -3.67
N ALA A 43 2.53 -3.79 -4.03
CA ALA A 43 1.41 -4.25 -3.23
C ALA A 43 1.87 -4.78 -1.86
N GLU A 44 2.99 -5.51 -1.80
CA GLU A 44 3.58 -5.96 -0.54
C GLU A 44 4.12 -4.80 0.33
N SER A 45 4.67 -3.75 -0.29
CA SER A 45 5.04 -2.53 0.44
C SER A 45 3.83 -1.89 1.10
N ARG A 46 2.73 -1.72 0.35
CA ARG A 46 1.46 -1.19 0.87
C ARG A 46 0.88 -2.06 1.99
N ARG A 47 0.95 -3.39 1.85
CA ARG A 47 0.58 -4.33 2.93
C ARG A 47 1.39 -4.05 4.19
N THR A 48 2.70 -3.93 4.06
CA THR A 48 3.61 -3.68 5.18
C THR A 48 3.28 -2.37 5.89
N GLU A 49 3.05 -1.29 5.14
CA GLU A 49 2.66 0.02 5.68
C GLU A 49 1.35 -0.06 6.48
N ARG A 50 0.31 -0.69 5.91
CA ARG A 50 -0.99 -0.89 6.57
C ARG A 50 -0.88 -1.71 7.84
N LEU A 51 -0.13 -2.80 7.82
CA LEU A 51 0.09 -3.64 9.00
C LEU A 51 0.88 -2.89 10.09
N ASN A 52 1.83 -2.03 9.71
CA ASN A 52 2.56 -1.20 10.66
C ASN A 52 1.66 -0.13 11.30
N SER A 53 0.75 0.47 10.53
CA SER A 53 -0.26 1.38 11.07
C SER A 53 -1.18 0.65 12.06
N ALA A 54 -1.76 -0.49 11.65
CA ALA A 54 -2.65 -1.28 12.50
C ALA A 54 -1.99 -1.73 13.81
N ARG A 55 -0.73 -2.19 13.76
CA ARG A 55 0.03 -2.58 14.96
C ARG A 55 0.20 -1.43 15.94
N GLN A 56 0.31 -0.18 15.48
CA GLN A 56 0.39 0.99 16.36
C GLN A 56 -0.90 1.20 17.15
N GLN A 57 -2.06 0.91 16.54
CA GLN A 57 -3.37 1.02 17.20
C GLN A 57 -3.52 0.03 18.37
N LEU A 58 -2.82 -1.10 18.30
CA LEU A 58 -2.91 -2.16 19.32
C LEU A 58 -2.06 -1.91 20.57
N VAL A 59 -1.08 -1.00 20.52
CA VAL A 59 -0.03 -0.85 21.55
C VAL A 59 -0.62 -0.60 22.95
N ILE A 60 -1.63 0.28 23.05
CA ILE A 60 -2.21 0.66 24.35
C ILE A 60 -3.00 -0.50 24.95
N SER A 61 -3.87 -1.16 24.17
CA SER A 61 -4.67 -2.30 24.62
C SER A 61 -3.77 -3.47 25.04
N GLN A 62 -2.74 -3.80 24.25
CA GLN A 62 -1.74 -4.81 24.60
C GLN A 62 -1.01 -4.46 25.90
N THR A 63 -0.60 -3.20 26.08
CA THR A 63 0.06 -2.74 27.31
C THR A 63 -0.85 -2.86 28.53
N LYS A 64 -2.14 -2.51 28.41
CA LYS A 64 -3.12 -2.67 29.50
C LYS A 64 -3.27 -4.14 29.91
N LEU A 65 -3.44 -5.02 28.92
CA LEU A 65 -3.57 -6.47 29.14
C LEU A 65 -2.31 -7.06 29.80
N LEU A 66 -1.11 -6.68 29.34
CA LEU A 66 0.17 -7.10 29.94
C LEU A 66 0.31 -6.68 31.41
N ARG A 67 -0.35 -5.59 31.80
CA ARG A 67 -0.39 -5.09 33.19
C ARG A 67 -1.54 -5.68 34.02
N GLY A 68 -2.30 -6.62 33.47
CA GLY A 68 -3.43 -7.28 34.12
C GLY A 68 -4.69 -6.41 34.24
N ARG A 69 -4.82 -5.36 33.41
CA ARG A 69 -6.02 -4.52 33.38
C ARG A 69 -7.11 -5.18 32.54
N ILE A 70 -8.36 -4.93 32.93
CA ILE A 70 -9.55 -5.27 32.15
C ILE A 70 -9.83 -4.11 31.20
N LEU A 71 -10.07 -4.41 29.92
CA LEU A 71 -10.47 -3.44 28.91
C LEU A 71 -11.97 -3.10 29.06
N SER A 72 -12.37 -1.89 28.69
CA SER A 72 -13.81 -1.61 28.52
C SER A 72 -14.37 -2.37 27.31
N GLU A 73 -15.70 -2.45 27.20
CA GLU A 73 -16.37 -3.04 26.03
C GLU A 73 -15.93 -2.35 24.72
N ASP A 74 -15.86 -1.02 24.70
CA ASP A 74 -15.38 -0.25 23.55
C ASP A 74 -13.92 -0.58 23.20
N GLU A 75 -13.05 -0.67 24.20
CA GLU A 75 -11.62 -1.00 23.99
C GLU A 75 -11.43 -2.42 23.48
N GLN A 76 -12.28 -3.35 23.93
CA GLN A 76 -12.29 -4.72 23.46
C GLN A 76 -12.80 -4.81 22.02
N SER A 77 -13.92 -4.15 21.71
CA SER A 77 -14.45 -4.09 20.35
C SER A 77 -13.46 -3.46 19.36
N ALA A 78 -12.75 -2.41 19.77
CA ALA A 78 -11.71 -1.79 18.94
C ALA A 78 -10.52 -2.74 18.73
N LEU A 79 -10.06 -3.42 19.79
CA LEU A 79 -8.98 -4.41 19.71
C LEU A 79 -9.33 -5.52 18.71
N ASP A 80 -10.52 -6.10 18.83
CA ASP A 80 -10.99 -7.19 17.97
C ASP A 80 -11.09 -6.72 16.51
N ALA A 81 -11.67 -5.54 16.24
CA ALA A 81 -11.77 -4.99 14.89
C ALA A 81 -10.40 -4.76 14.23
N TRP A 82 -9.40 -4.29 14.99
CA TRP A 82 -8.05 -4.11 14.46
C TRP A 82 -7.32 -5.45 14.22
N LEU A 83 -7.59 -6.48 15.03
CA LEU A 83 -7.07 -7.83 14.79
C LEU A 83 -7.70 -8.45 13.53
N ASP A 84 -9.02 -8.34 13.37
CA ASP A 84 -9.73 -8.79 12.16
C ASP A 84 -9.22 -8.09 10.90
N TYR A 85 -8.94 -6.79 10.98
CA TYR A 85 -8.32 -6.03 9.88
C TYR A 85 -6.93 -6.58 9.53
N ILE A 86 -6.08 -6.84 10.52
CA ILE A 86 -4.75 -7.42 10.29
C ILE A 86 -4.85 -8.78 9.59
N ASP A 87 -5.77 -9.63 10.04
CA ASP A 87 -5.99 -10.94 9.42
C ASP A 87 -6.48 -10.80 7.97
N ALA A 88 -7.43 -9.90 7.72
CA ALA A 88 -7.92 -9.61 6.37
C ALA A 88 -6.81 -9.08 5.45
N VAL A 89 -5.93 -8.20 5.93
CA VAL A 89 -4.81 -7.67 5.15
C VAL A 89 -3.77 -8.75 4.86
N ASN A 90 -3.48 -9.64 5.83
CA ASN A 90 -2.57 -10.77 5.63
C ASN A 90 -3.12 -11.80 4.64
N ALA A 91 -4.44 -11.96 4.57
CA ALA A 91 -5.13 -12.90 3.69
C ALA A 91 -5.17 -12.48 2.22
N LEU A 92 -4.83 -11.23 1.89
CA LEU A 92 -4.75 -10.79 0.50
C LEU A 92 -3.75 -11.66 -0.29
N ASP A 93 -4.07 -11.94 -1.55
CA ASP A 93 -3.17 -12.63 -2.48
C ASP A 93 -2.85 -11.72 -3.67
N PHE A 94 -1.57 -11.48 -3.89
CA PHE A 94 -1.06 -10.60 -4.95
C PHE A 94 -0.58 -11.38 -6.18
N ASN A 95 -0.68 -12.71 -6.20
CA ASN A 95 -0.32 -13.50 -7.37
C ASN A 95 -1.21 -13.23 -8.60
N THR A 96 -2.41 -12.69 -8.37
CA THR A 96 -3.38 -12.29 -9.39
C THR A 96 -3.01 -10.99 -10.12
N ILE A 97 -2.00 -10.26 -9.63
CA ILE A 97 -1.54 -9.02 -10.25
C ILE A 97 -0.71 -9.35 -11.48
N THR A 98 -1.22 -9.01 -12.66
CA THR A 98 -0.55 -9.20 -13.95
C THR A 98 -0.26 -7.89 -14.67
N ASP A 99 -0.96 -6.83 -14.30
CA ASP A 99 -0.93 -5.53 -14.94
C ASP A 99 -1.43 -4.44 -13.98
N LYS A 100 -1.41 -3.19 -14.45
CA LYS A 100 -1.85 -2.03 -13.66
C LYS A 100 -3.33 -2.10 -13.29
N ALA A 101 -4.19 -2.62 -14.17
CA ALA A 101 -5.63 -2.69 -13.90
C ALA A 101 -5.95 -3.65 -12.74
N THR A 102 -5.33 -4.84 -12.73
CA THR A 102 -5.45 -5.81 -11.64
C THR A 102 -4.84 -5.30 -10.34
N PHE A 103 -3.74 -4.53 -10.41
CA PHE A 103 -3.15 -3.84 -9.25
C PHE A 103 -4.06 -2.76 -8.66
N ASP A 104 -4.65 -1.90 -9.51
CA ASP A 104 -5.54 -0.82 -9.06
C ASP A 104 -6.87 -1.36 -8.52
N ALA A 105 -7.27 -2.57 -8.94
CA ALA A 105 -8.47 -3.25 -8.48
C ALA A 105 -8.31 -3.99 -7.14
N ILE A 106 -7.14 -3.96 -6.49
CA ILE A 106 -6.95 -4.60 -5.18
C ILE A 106 -7.95 -4.02 -4.18
N ALA A 107 -8.87 -4.85 -3.71
CA ALA A 107 -9.83 -4.51 -2.68
C ALA A 107 -9.16 -4.58 -1.30
N TRP A 108 -8.57 -3.45 -0.89
CA TRP A 108 -7.99 -3.33 0.45
C TRP A 108 -9.09 -3.38 1.53
N PRO A 109 -8.89 -4.13 2.62
CA PRO A 109 -9.76 -4.06 3.78
C PRO A 109 -9.90 -2.61 4.28
N THR A 110 -11.07 -2.26 4.79
CA THR A 110 -11.31 -0.93 5.36
C THR A 110 -10.77 -0.87 6.77
N GLU A 111 -10.03 0.20 7.08
CA GLU A 111 -9.52 0.41 8.44
C GLU A 111 -10.68 0.62 9.43
N PRO A 112 -10.62 0.02 10.63
CA PRO A 112 -11.56 0.32 11.71
C PRO A 112 -11.54 1.80 12.11
N VAL A 113 -12.67 2.28 12.64
CA VAL A 113 -12.84 3.64 13.17
C VAL A 113 -12.56 3.74 14.67
#